data_AF-A0A934EBZ0-F1
#
_entry.id   AF-A0A934EBZ0-F1
#
_cell.length_a   1.000
_cell.length_b   1.000
_cell.length_c   1.000
_cell.angle_alpha   90.00
_cell.angle_beta   90.00
_cell.angle_gamma   90.00
#
_symmetry.space_group_name_H-M   'P 1'
#
loop_
_entity.id
_entity.type
_entity.pdbx_description
1 polymer ?
#
loop_
_entity_poly.entity_id
_entity_poly.type
_entity_poly.pdbx_seq_one_letter_code
_entity_poly.pdbx_strand_id
1 'polypeptide(L)'
;MTKKGKLTLRDLGFKVAPDEVESIEHKFWKSKIADYYRGKEFDVLVEEHINGKPDIIVLNNGKKTAVEIETGHSDVLGNIEKNIKAGFQEIICVATNKDVERKIKDQVQTTDGRVRITSVFEFS
;
A
#
# COMPACT_ATOMS: atom_id res chain seq x y z
N MET A 1 -4.77 18.71 -13.99
CA MET A 1 -6.25 18.83 -14.02
C MET A 1 -6.77 19.15 -12.62
N THR A 2 -7.65 20.13 -12.49
CA THR A 2 -8.10 20.67 -11.19
C THR A 2 -9.31 19.91 -10.62
N LYS A 3 -9.40 19.86 -9.28
CA LYS A 3 -10.40 19.12 -8.46
C LYS A 3 -11.86 19.34 -8.87
N LYS A 4 -12.21 20.47 -9.48
CA LYS A 4 -13.60 20.78 -9.88
C LYS A 4 -14.11 19.97 -11.09
N GLY A 5 -13.23 19.52 -11.99
CA GLY A 5 -13.69 18.82 -13.21
C GLY A 5 -14.18 17.39 -12.97
N LYS A 6 -13.66 16.70 -11.95
CA LYS A 6 -13.93 15.27 -11.73
C LYS A 6 -15.24 14.98 -10.96
N LEU A 7 -15.67 15.89 -10.09
CA LEU A 7 -16.96 15.76 -9.39
C LEU A 7 -18.13 15.87 -10.38
N THR A 8 -18.03 16.77 -11.36
CA THR A 8 -19.06 16.96 -12.39
C THR A 8 -19.19 15.73 -13.31
N LEU A 9 -18.10 15.00 -13.57
CA LEU A 9 -18.12 13.81 -14.46
C LEU A 9 -18.81 12.59 -13.84
N ARG A 10 -18.79 12.45 -12.49
CA ARG A 10 -19.51 11.39 -11.78
C ARG A 10 -21.02 11.62 -11.76
N ASP A 11 -21.46 12.87 -11.59
CA ASP A 11 -22.88 13.24 -11.60
C ASP A 11 -23.53 13.06 -12.98
N LEU A 12 -22.75 13.02 -14.06
CA LEU A 12 -23.22 12.88 -15.44
C LEU A 12 -23.30 11.43 -15.94
N GLY A 13 -23.11 10.43 -15.09
CA GLY A 13 -23.35 9.01 -15.43
C GLY A 13 -22.30 8.36 -16.36
N PHE A 14 -21.15 9.00 -16.58
CA PHE A 14 -20.07 8.41 -17.36
C PHE A 14 -19.25 7.43 -16.51
N LYS A 15 -19.09 6.19 -17.00
CA LYS A 15 -18.18 5.19 -16.41
C LYS A 15 -16.74 5.66 -16.62
N VAL A 16 -16.15 6.22 -15.56
CA VAL A 16 -14.72 6.52 -15.51
C VAL A 16 -13.98 5.19 -15.31
N ALA A 17 -13.07 4.84 -16.22
CA ALA A 17 -12.31 3.59 -16.15
C ALA A 17 -11.60 3.45 -14.78
N PRO A 18 -11.58 2.26 -14.15
CA PRO A 18 -11.27 2.15 -12.72
C PRO A 18 -9.79 2.29 -12.31
N ASP A 19 -8.82 2.33 -13.22
CA ASP A 19 -7.47 1.86 -12.87
C ASP A 19 -6.31 2.89 -12.76
N GLU A 20 -6.48 4.19 -12.97
CA GLU A 20 -5.30 5.09 -13.05
C GLU A 20 -5.43 6.42 -12.31
N VAL A 21 -5.98 6.41 -11.09
CA VAL A 21 -5.78 7.54 -10.17
C VAL A 21 -5.47 6.98 -8.80
N GLU A 22 -4.20 6.68 -8.57
CA GLU A 22 -3.66 6.49 -7.22
C GLU A 22 -4.26 7.59 -6.31
N SER A 23 -4.99 7.17 -5.28
CA SER A 23 -5.70 8.11 -4.41
C SER A 23 -4.70 9.08 -3.77
N ILE A 24 -5.09 10.34 -3.59
CA ILE A 24 -4.27 11.34 -2.87
C ILE A 24 -3.86 10.80 -1.49
N GLU A 25 -4.76 10.04 -0.86
CA GLU A 25 -4.52 9.35 0.41
C GLU A 25 -3.37 8.35 0.30
N HIS A 26 -3.34 7.54 -0.77
CA HIS A 26 -2.29 6.56 -1.00
C HIS A 26 -0.92 7.23 -1.18
N LYS A 27 -0.86 8.28 -2.02
CA LYS A 27 0.37 9.09 -2.21
C LYS A 27 0.86 9.71 -0.91
N PHE A 28 -0.06 10.26 -0.12
CA PHE A 28 0.25 10.87 1.17
C PHE A 28 0.88 9.84 2.12
N TRP A 29 0.24 8.68 2.30
CA TRP A 29 0.75 7.64 3.19
C TRP A 29 2.05 7.02 2.68
N LYS A 30 2.21 6.87 1.36
CA LYS A 30 3.45 6.39 0.75
C LYS A 30 4.63 7.29 1.10
N SER A 31 4.49 8.59 0.92
CA SER A 31 5.52 9.56 1.32
C SER A 31 5.77 9.51 2.83
N LYS A 32 4.71 9.51 3.65
CA LYS A 32 4.82 9.52 5.12
C LYS A 32 5.54 8.28 5.67
N ILE A 33 5.17 7.09 5.20
CA ILE A 33 5.77 5.83 5.64
C ILE A 33 7.22 5.75 5.16
N ALA A 34 7.50 6.19 3.93
CA ALA A 34 8.88 6.25 3.44
C ALA A 34 9.74 7.17 4.31
N ASP A 35 9.24 8.36 4.65
CA ASP A 35 9.95 9.31 5.51
C ASP A 35 10.15 8.78 6.93
N TYR A 36 9.17 8.07 7.49
CA TYR A 36 9.30 7.38 8.77
C TYR A 36 10.45 6.38 8.78
N TYR A 37 10.55 5.52 7.76
CA TYR A 37 11.64 4.54 7.68
C TYR A 37 13.00 5.19 7.42
N ARG A 38 13.06 6.22 6.56
CA ARG A 38 14.28 7.01 6.36
C ARG A 38 14.76 7.69 7.64
N GLY A 39 13.84 8.22 8.45
CA GLY A 39 14.16 8.82 9.76
C GLY A 39 14.71 7.81 10.78
N LYS A 40 14.53 6.52 10.54
CA LYS A 40 15.12 5.41 11.31
C LYS A 40 16.41 4.86 10.67
N GLU A 41 17.00 5.60 9.73
CA GLU A 41 18.23 5.25 9.04
C GLU A 41 18.13 3.97 8.19
N PHE A 42 16.92 3.59 7.76
CA PHE A 42 16.76 2.52 6.78
C PHE A 42 16.90 3.04 5.35
N ASP A 43 17.39 2.16 4.48
CA ASP A 43 17.40 2.37 3.04
C ASP A 43 15.98 2.11 2.48
N VAL A 44 15.40 3.11 1.82
CA VAL A 44 14.00 3.06 1.36
C VAL A 44 13.91 3.33 -0.14
N LEU A 45 13.33 2.38 -0.88
CA LEU A 45 12.97 2.53 -2.29
C LEU A 45 11.46 2.71 -2.42
N VAL A 46 11.02 3.74 -3.15
CA VAL A 46 9.60 4.07 -3.39
C VAL A 46 9.35 3.94 -4.89
N GLU A 47 8.40 3.10 -5.29
CA GLU A 47 8.13 2.86 -6.71
C GLU A 47 6.89 3.65 -7.15
N GLU A 48 7.11 4.78 -7.83
CA GLU A 48 6.01 5.68 -8.19
C GLU A 48 5.16 5.17 -9.38
N HIS A 49 5.61 4.20 -10.18
CA HIS A 49 4.89 3.83 -11.43
C HIS A 49 5.09 2.37 -11.92
N ILE A 50 5.67 1.46 -11.12
CA ILE A 50 5.88 0.07 -11.58
C ILE A 50 4.76 -0.81 -11.01
N ASN A 51 3.78 -1.07 -11.88
CA ASN A 51 2.69 -1.97 -11.58
C ASN A 51 3.27 -3.37 -11.29
N GLY A 52 3.26 -3.75 -10.02
CA GLY A 52 3.68 -5.07 -9.60
C GLY A 52 4.94 -5.19 -8.76
N LYS A 53 5.47 -4.10 -8.22
CA LYS A 53 6.38 -4.16 -7.07
C LYS A 53 5.71 -3.49 -5.87
N PRO A 54 6.17 -3.77 -4.64
CA PRO A 54 5.57 -3.17 -3.45
C PRO A 54 5.59 -1.66 -3.51
N ASP A 55 4.62 -1.02 -2.87
CA ASP A 55 4.58 0.44 -2.75
C ASP A 55 5.87 1.02 -2.18
N ILE A 56 6.41 0.36 -1.17
CA ILE A 56 7.68 0.72 -0.54
C ILE A 56 8.48 -0.55 -0.27
N ILE A 57 9.77 -0.49 -0.57
CA ILE A 57 10.75 -1.49 -0.18
C ILE A 57 11.65 -0.88 0.88
N VAL A 58 11.67 -1.51 2.05
CA VAL A 58 12.58 -1.15 3.15
C VAL A 58 13.71 -2.17 3.19
N LEU A 59 14.94 -1.68 3.16
CA LEU A 59 16.15 -2.47 3.24
C LEU A 59 16.81 -2.19 4.60
N ASN A 60 17.06 -3.27 5.35
CA ASN A 60 17.71 -3.20 6.65
C ASN A 60 18.68 -4.38 6.81
N ASN A 61 19.99 -4.14 6.83
CA ASN A 61 21.00 -5.19 7.05
C ASN A 61 20.81 -6.43 6.15
N GLY A 62 20.48 -6.22 4.87
CA GLY A 62 20.22 -7.30 3.91
C GLY A 62 18.82 -7.93 3.99
N LYS A 63 17.98 -7.53 4.96
CA LYS A 63 16.56 -7.87 5.01
C LYS A 63 15.75 -6.97 4.09
N LYS A 64 14.96 -7.59 3.20
CA LYS A 64 14.02 -6.91 2.32
C LYS A 64 12.61 -7.03 2.88
N THR A 65 12.04 -5.90 3.26
CA THR A 65 10.65 -5.79 3.71
C THR A 65 9.82 -5.08 2.66
N ALA A 66 8.76 -5.74 2.19
CA ALA A 66 7.75 -5.13 1.33
C ALA A 66 6.69 -4.46 2.19
N VAL A 67 6.29 -3.25 1.85
CA VAL A 67 5.18 -2.53 2.49
C VAL A 67 4.16 -2.19 1.42
N GLU A 68 2.92 -2.60 1.65
CA GLU A 68 1.77 -2.35 0.76
C GLU A 68 0.75 -1.49 1.48
N ILE A 69 0.28 -0.43 0.82
CA ILE A 69 -0.66 0.53 1.41
C ILE A 69 -2.06 0.22 0.89
N GLU A 70 -2.93 -0.16 1.80
CA GLU A 70 -4.24 -0.67 1.46
C GLU A 70 -5.32 0.37 1.74
N THR A 71 -5.99 0.79 0.66
CA THR A 71 -7.12 1.73 0.69
C THR A 71 -8.49 1.04 0.60
N GLY A 72 -8.49 -0.30 0.45
CA GLY A 72 -9.71 -1.12 0.43
C GLY A 72 -10.26 -1.47 -0.95
N HIS A 73 -9.53 -1.14 -2.03
CA HIS A 73 -9.88 -1.46 -3.42
C HIS A 73 -8.90 -2.44 -4.10
N SER A 74 -7.82 -2.80 -3.42
CA SER A 74 -6.68 -3.55 -3.96
C SER A 74 -6.79 -5.06 -3.70
N ASP A 75 -6.12 -5.86 -4.53
CA ASP A 75 -5.96 -7.31 -4.34
C ASP A 75 -4.83 -7.60 -3.34
N VAL A 76 -5.18 -7.54 -2.06
CA VAL A 76 -4.24 -7.74 -0.94
C VAL A 76 -3.58 -9.12 -1.02
N LEU A 77 -4.34 -10.17 -1.34
CA LEU A 77 -3.83 -11.54 -1.38
C LEU A 77 -2.88 -11.73 -2.56
N GLY A 78 -3.21 -11.19 -3.73
CA GLY A 78 -2.32 -11.17 -4.89
C GLY A 78 -1.00 -10.45 -4.61
N ASN A 79 -1.05 -9.30 -3.93
CA ASN A 79 0.14 -8.55 -3.53
C ASN A 79 1.02 -9.36 -2.55
N ILE A 80 0.42 -9.99 -1.54
CA ILE A 80 1.14 -10.85 -0.59
C ILE A 80 1.81 -12.03 -1.31
N GLU A 81 1.07 -12.78 -2.12
CA GLU A 81 1.60 -13.95 -2.84
C GLU A 81 2.76 -13.53 -3.77
N LYS A 82 2.61 -12.40 -4.44
CA LYS A 82 3.65 -11.85 -5.31
C LYS A 82 4.91 -11.51 -4.54
N ASN A 83 4.78 -10.86 -3.39
CA ASN A 83 5.92 -10.48 -2.57
C ASN A 83 6.62 -11.69 -1.93
N ILE A 84 5.85 -12.72 -1.57
CA ILE A 84 6.40 -14.02 -1.15
C ILE A 84 7.25 -14.62 -2.27
N LYS A 85 6.73 -14.67 -3.50
CA LYS A 85 7.44 -15.21 -4.67
C LYS A 85 8.67 -14.38 -5.05
N ALA A 86 8.61 -13.07 -4.84
CA ALA A 86 9.74 -12.16 -5.06
C ALA A 86 10.85 -12.27 -3.99
N GLY A 87 10.65 -13.07 -2.95
CA GLY A 87 11.66 -13.36 -1.93
C GLY A 87 11.76 -12.30 -0.82
N PHE A 88 10.70 -11.50 -0.62
CA PHE A 88 10.64 -10.62 0.54
C PHE A 88 10.58 -11.45 1.83
N GLN A 89 11.34 -11.01 2.82
CA GLN A 89 11.50 -11.70 4.10
C GLN A 89 10.45 -11.26 5.11
N GLU A 90 9.81 -10.12 4.86
CA GLU A 90 8.70 -9.58 5.61
C GLU A 90 7.79 -8.79 4.65
N ILE A 91 6.49 -8.87 4.90
CA ILE A 91 5.46 -8.19 4.12
C ILE A 91 4.55 -7.48 5.11
N ILE A 92 4.44 -6.16 5.01
CA ILE A 92 3.64 -5.32 5.89
C ILE A 92 2.48 -4.75 5.08
N CYS A 93 1.26 -5.19 5.40
CA CYS A 93 0.04 -4.61 4.85
C CYS A 93 -0.41 -3.46 5.77
N VAL A 94 -0.43 -2.24 5.26
CA VAL A 94 -0.75 -1.03 6.02
C VAL A 94 -2.14 -0.54 5.63
N ALA A 95 -3.10 -0.72 6.52
CA ALA A 95 -4.45 -0.21 6.33
C ALA A 95 -4.51 1.30 6.58
N THR A 96 -5.13 2.06 5.68
CA THR A 96 -5.30 3.51 5.87
C THR A 96 -6.40 3.89 6.86
N ASN A 97 -7.29 2.96 7.20
CA ASN A 97 -8.32 3.14 8.21
C ASN A 97 -8.78 1.79 8.82
N LYS A 98 -9.58 1.85 9.88
CA LYS A 98 -10.04 0.67 10.63
C LYS A 98 -10.93 -0.28 9.83
N ASP A 99 -11.70 0.24 8.88
CA ASP A 99 -12.60 -0.59 8.08
C ASP A 99 -11.81 -1.41 7.06
N VAL A 100 -10.77 -0.81 6.47
CA VAL A 100 -9.84 -1.51 5.60
C VAL A 100 -9.02 -2.52 6.39
N GLU A 101 -8.55 -2.17 7.59
CA GLU A 101 -7.81 -3.09 8.46
C GLU A 101 -8.63 -4.35 8.77
N ARG A 102 -9.91 -4.18 9.11
CA ARG A 102 -10.83 -5.29 9.36
C ARG A 102 -11.00 -6.16 8.11
N LYS A 103 -11.25 -5.56 6.94
CA LYS A 103 -11.36 -6.29 5.67
C LYS A 103 -10.10 -7.11 5.36
N ILE A 104 -8.92 -6.53 5.54
CA ILE A 104 -7.65 -7.23 5.33
C ILE A 104 -7.53 -8.41 6.30
N LYS A 105 -7.83 -8.21 7.59
CA LYS A 105 -7.79 -9.30 8.58
C LYS A 105 -8.78 -10.43 8.26
N ASP A 106 -9.96 -10.10 7.74
CA ASP A 106 -10.96 -11.09 7.36
C ASP A 106 -10.51 -11.90 6.11
N GLN A 107 -9.85 -11.24 5.16
CA GLN A 107 -9.36 -11.85 3.91
C GLN A 107 -8.05 -12.63 4.11
N VAL A 108 -7.12 -12.07 4.88
CA VAL A 108 -5.78 -12.59 5.09
C VAL A 108 -5.80 -13.51 6.31
N GLN A 109 -6.23 -14.75 6.09
CA GLN A 109 -6.16 -15.83 7.08
C GLN A 109 -4.86 -16.65 6.95
N THR A 110 -3.78 -16.02 6.48
CA THR A 110 -2.51 -16.72 6.26
C THR A 110 -1.79 -17.03 7.57
N THR A 111 -1.20 -18.22 7.65
CA THR A 111 -0.30 -18.63 8.74
C THR A 111 1.16 -18.30 8.44
N ASP A 112 1.44 -17.64 7.31
CA ASP A 112 2.80 -17.25 6.93
C ASP A 112 3.33 -16.16 7.87
N GLY A 113 4.30 -16.54 8.71
CA GLY A 113 4.90 -15.64 9.71
C GLY A 113 5.66 -14.45 9.13
N ARG A 114 5.79 -14.33 7.81
CA ARG A 114 6.36 -13.14 7.13
C ARG A 114 5.35 -12.01 6.97
N VAL A 115 4.04 -12.29 7.06
CA VAL A 115 2.98 -11.32 6.79
C VAL A 115 2.55 -10.65 8.10
N ARG A 116 2.53 -9.32 8.09
CA ARG A 116 2.06 -8.49 9.20
C ARG A 116 1.04 -7.49 8.70
N ILE A 117 -0.07 -7.36 9.43
CA ILE A 117 -1.10 -6.36 9.16
C ILE A 117 -0.96 -5.26 10.22
N THR A 118 -0.94 -4.01 9.78
CA THR A 118 -0.84 -2.83 10.65
C THR A 118 -1.71 -1.69 10.10
N SER A 119 -1.70 -0.56 10.78
CA SER A 119 -2.42 0.64 10.37
C SER A 119 -1.46 1.81 10.19
N VAL A 120 -1.88 2.80 9.41
CA VAL A 120 -1.16 4.06 9.23
C VAL A 120 -0.90 4.82 10.55
N PHE A 121 -1.65 4.53 11.62
CA PHE A 121 -1.49 5.15 12.94
C PHE A 121 -0.20 4.71 13.66
N GLU A 122 0.48 3.66 13.20
CA GLU A 122 1.78 3.24 13.74
C GLU A 122 2.97 4.03 13.15
N PHE A 123 2.71 4.88 12.17
CA PHE A 123 3.72 5.65 11.41
C PHE A 123 3.64 7.17 11.66
N SER A 124 2.82 7.59 12.62
CA SER A 124 2.68 8.98 13.06
C SER A 124 3.66 9.41 14.14
#